data_AF-A0A7J8DNM6-F1
#
_entry.id   AF-A0A7J8DNM6-F1
#
_cell.length_a   1.000
_cell.length_b   1.000
_cell.length_c   1.000
_cell.angle_alpha   90.00
_cell.angle_beta   90.00
_cell.angle_gamma   90.00
#
_symmetry.space_group_name_H-M   'P 1'
#
loop_
_entity.id
_entity.type
_entity.pdbx_description
1 polymer ?
#
loop_
_entity_poly.entity_id
_entity_poly.type
_entity_poly.pdbx_seq_one_letter_code
_entity_poly.pdbx_strand_id
1 'polypeptide(L)'
;MELERIVSAALLAFVQTHLPEADLSGLDEVIFSYVLGVLEDLGPSGPSEDNFDMEAFTEMMEAYVPGFAHIPRGIIGDMMQKLSGQLSGARNKEPLRRPEKLKEETRASPAAGDNQDEAASAEEELLPGVEVLLEVFPTCSVEQAQWVLAKARGDLEEAVQMLVEGKEEGPPAWDGPNQDLPRRLRGPQKDELKSFILQKYMMVDSAEDQKVHRPMAPKEAPKKLIRYIDNQVVSTKGERFKDVRNPEAEEMKATYINLKPARKYRFH
;
A
#
# COMPACT_ATOMS: atom_id res chain seq x y z
N MET A 1 6.05 9.41 25.14
CA MET A 1 7.04 8.97 26.14
C MET A 1 6.46 8.03 27.21
N GLU A 2 5.50 8.41 28.06
CA GLU A 2 5.02 7.46 29.11
C GLU A 2 4.27 6.24 28.52
N LEU A 3 3.46 6.45 27.48
CA LEU A 3 2.77 5.37 26.76
C LEU A 3 3.74 4.39 26.08
N GLU A 4 4.78 4.90 25.41
CA GLU A 4 5.83 4.07 24.79
C GLU A 4 6.62 3.27 25.84
N ARG A 5 6.79 3.81 27.06
CA ARG A 5 7.40 3.06 28.17
C ARG A 5 6.51 1.91 28.64
N ILE A 6 5.19 2.08 28.61
CA ILE A 6 4.24 1.02 28.93
C ILE A 6 4.28 -0.05 27.84
N VAL A 7 4.22 0.35 26.56
CA VAL A 7 4.31 -0.58 25.42
C VAL A 7 5.62 -1.35 25.44
N SER A 8 6.76 -0.67 25.55
CA SER A 8 8.07 -1.32 25.58
C SER A 8 8.20 -2.30 26.75
N ALA A 9 7.83 -1.91 27.97
CA ALA A 9 7.93 -2.80 29.13
C ALA A 9 7.06 -4.06 28.98
N ALA A 10 5.84 -3.90 28.49
CA ALA A 10 4.90 -5.01 28.35
C ALA A 10 5.23 -5.92 27.15
N LEU A 11 5.70 -5.36 26.03
CA LEU A 11 6.18 -6.11 24.88
C LEU A 11 7.42 -6.94 25.25
N LEU A 12 8.38 -6.34 25.94
CA LEU A 12 9.59 -7.03 26.42
C LEU A 12 9.23 -8.17 27.38
N ALA A 13 8.31 -7.93 28.32
CA ALA A 13 7.85 -8.98 29.24
C ALA A 13 7.17 -10.13 28.49
N PHE A 14 6.33 -9.81 27.50
CA PHE A 14 5.64 -10.80 26.67
C PHE A 14 6.62 -11.67 25.87
N VAL A 15 7.57 -11.04 25.18
CA VAL A 15 8.57 -11.78 24.40
C VAL A 15 9.42 -12.65 25.31
N GLN A 16 9.84 -12.17 26.48
CA GLN A 16 10.60 -12.98 27.44
C GLN A 16 9.82 -14.19 27.97
N THR A 17 8.50 -14.09 28.13
CA THR A 17 7.67 -15.23 28.56
C THR A 17 7.49 -16.30 27.49
N HIS A 18 7.46 -15.93 26.22
CA HIS A 18 7.20 -16.87 25.12
C HIS A 18 8.46 -17.29 24.35
N LEU A 19 9.52 -16.47 24.40
CA LEU A 19 10.79 -16.65 23.71
C LEU A 19 11.95 -16.21 24.64
N PRO A 20 12.36 -17.05 25.61
CA PRO A 20 13.40 -16.70 26.57
C PRO A 20 14.79 -16.53 25.96
N GLU A 21 15.02 -17.05 24.75
CA GLU A 21 16.27 -16.94 23.99
C GLU A 21 16.26 -15.79 22.97
N ALA A 22 15.17 -15.02 22.87
CA ALA A 22 15.07 -13.94 21.89
C ALA A 22 16.04 -12.80 22.21
N ASP A 23 16.76 -12.36 21.18
CA ASP A 23 17.55 -11.13 21.25
C ASP A 23 16.62 -9.91 21.10
N LEU A 24 16.52 -9.13 22.17
CA LEU A 24 15.66 -7.94 22.24
C LEU A 24 16.42 -6.65 21.90
N SER A 25 17.72 -6.75 21.57
CA SER A 25 18.55 -5.58 21.27
C SER A 25 18.14 -4.84 20.00
N GLY A 26 17.42 -5.51 19.09
CA GLY A 26 16.87 -4.93 17.87
C GLY A 26 15.57 -4.14 18.04
N LEU A 27 14.95 -4.16 19.23
CA LEU A 27 13.74 -3.38 19.50
C LEU A 27 14.09 -1.92 19.79
N ASP A 28 13.79 -1.04 18.84
CA ASP A 28 14.07 0.39 18.89
C ASP A 28 12.80 1.26 19.08
N GLU A 29 12.98 2.58 19.09
CA GLU A 29 11.86 3.53 19.19
C GLU A 29 10.89 3.41 18.00
N VAL A 30 11.38 3.02 16.82
CA VAL A 30 10.57 2.89 15.60
C VAL A 30 9.56 1.76 15.76
N ILE A 31 9.99 0.58 16.21
CA ILE A 31 9.05 -0.53 16.43
C ILE A 31 8.06 -0.22 17.56
N PHE A 32 8.48 0.47 18.62
CA PHE A 32 7.54 0.87 19.68
C PHE A 32 6.52 1.90 19.19
N SER A 33 6.91 2.81 18.29
CA SER A 33 5.99 3.77 17.68
C SER A 33 4.98 3.09 16.75
N TYR A 34 5.42 2.08 15.99
CA TYR A 34 4.56 1.26 15.16
C TYR A 34 3.55 0.48 15.99
N VAL A 35 3.99 -0.24 17.02
CA VAL A 35 3.13 -1.00 17.93
C VAL A 35 2.14 -0.08 18.64
N LEU A 36 2.58 1.12 19.05
CA LEU A 36 1.69 2.10 19.65
C LEU A 36 0.61 2.57 18.68
N GLY A 37 0.96 2.88 17.42
CA GLY A 37 -0.01 3.26 16.39
C GLY A 37 -1.04 2.15 16.11
N VAL A 38 -0.57 0.91 15.99
CA VAL A 38 -1.43 -0.28 15.87
C VAL A 38 -2.41 -0.38 17.04
N LEU A 39 -1.93 -0.17 18.27
CA LEU A 39 -2.77 -0.20 19.48
C LEU A 39 -3.76 0.97 19.56
N GLU A 40 -3.45 2.12 18.96
CA GLU A 40 -4.36 3.26 18.86
C GLU A 40 -5.50 2.99 17.86
N ASP A 41 -5.20 2.35 16.74
CA ASP A 41 -6.18 1.99 15.69
C ASP A 41 -7.13 0.86 16.14
N LEU A 42 -6.63 -0.05 16.97
CA LEU A 42 -7.38 -1.15 17.58
C LEU A 42 -8.47 -0.68 18.57
N GLY A 43 -8.23 0.44 19.25
CA GLY A 43 -9.13 0.94 20.29
C GLY A 43 -9.30 -0.03 21.48
N PRO A 44 -10.24 0.27 22.41
CA PRO A 44 -10.43 -0.51 23.63
C PRO A 44 -11.06 -1.89 23.39
N SER A 45 -11.67 -2.10 22.21
CA SER A 45 -12.36 -3.35 21.86
C SER A 45 -11.38 -4.50 21.55
N GLY A 46 -10.14 -4.19 21.21
CA GLY A 46 -9.11 -5.18 20.87
C GLY A 46 -9.17 -5.63 19.39
N PRO A 47 -8.30 -6.57 18.99
CA PRO A 47 -8.18 -7.00 17.61
C PRO A 47 -9.42 -7.78 17.13
N SER A 48 -10.01 -7.31 16.04
CA SER A 48 -11.02 -8.04 15.25
C SER A 48 -10.49 -8.31 13.85
N GLU A 49 -10.97 -9.38 13.21
CA GLU A 49 -10.55 -9.80 11.87
C GLU A 49 -10.75 -8.70 10.81
N ASP A 50 -11.73 -7.80 11.00
CA ASP A 50 -12.02 -6.71 10.07
C ASP A 50 -11.24 -5.41 10.34
N ASN A 51 -10.71 -5.23 11.56
CA ASN A 51 -10.07 -3.98 11.98
C ASN A 51 -8.56 -4.11 12.21
N PHE A 52 -8.02 -5.34 12.20
CA PHE A 52 -6.62 -5.59 12.48
C PHE A 52 -6.04 -6.76 11.71
N ASP A 53 -5.02 -6.47 10.92
CA ASP A 53 -4.22 -7.49 10.24
C ASP A 53 -3.18 -8.10 11.19
N MET A 54 -3.59 -9.18 11.86
CA MET A 54 -2.74 -9.97 12.75
C MET A 54 -1.54 -10.58 12.04
N GLU A 55 -1.70 -10.97 10.78
CA GLU A 55 -0.66 -11.65 9.99
C GLU A 55 0.44 -10.65 9.63
N ALA A 56 0.07 -9.46 9.15
CA ALA A 56 1.01 -8.36 8.88
C ALA A 56 1.72 -7.89 10.16
N PHE A 57 1.01 -7.78 11.29
CA PHE A 57 1.63 -7.45 12.56
C PHE A 57 2.66 -8.50 12.99
N THR A 58 2.30 -9.79 12.85
CA THR A 58 3.19 -10.89 13.21
C THR A 58 4.42 -10.94 12.30
N GLU A 59 4.25 -10.70 10.99
CA GLU A 59 5.35 -10.60 10.02
C GLU A 59 6.29 -9.45 10.38
N MET A 60 5.74 -8.28 10.69
CA MET A 60 6.52 -7.12 11.13
C MET A 60 7.31 -7.44 12.39
N MET A 61 6.71 -8.12 13.38
CA MET A 61 7.37 -8.49 14.62
C MET A 61 8.45 -9.57 14.43
N GLU A 62 8.25 -10.55 13.55
CA GLU A 62 9.23 -11.59 13.24
C GLU A 62 10.54 -11.02 12.69
N ALA A 63 10.48 -9.90 11.96
CA ALA A 63 11.66 -9.23 11.43
C ALA A 63 12.59 -8.67 12.52
N TYR A 64 12.05 -8.34 13.70
CA TYR A 64 12.83 -7.82 14.84
C TYR A 64 13.05 -8.87 15.93
N VAL A 65 12.11 -9.79 16.11
CA VAL A 65 12.12 -10.84 17.12
C VAL A 65 11.98 -12.19 16.40
N PRO A 66 13.10 -12.86 16.06
CA PRO A 66 13.05 -14.16 15.42
C PRO A 66 12.27 -15.17 16.27
N GLY A 67 11.36 -15.91 15.64
CA GLY A 67 10.50 -16.89 16.30
C GLY A 67 9.19 -16.33 16.85
N PHE A 68 8.93 -15.02 16.74
CA PHE A 68 7.66 -14.40 17.13
C PHE A 68 6.46 -14.99 16.37
N ALA A 69 6.63 -15.36 15.10
CA ALA A 69 5.60 -16.00 14.27
C ALA A 69 5.17 -17.39 14.77
N HIS A 70 5.93 -18.03 15.66
CA HIS A 70 5.55 -19.30 16.27
C HIS A 70 4.61 -19.13 17.47
N ILE A 71 4.42 -17.90 17.95
CA ILE A 71 3.48 -17.61 19.04
C ILE A 71 2.05 -17.75 18.50
N PRO A 72 1.17 -18.52 19.17
CA PRO A 72 -0.21 -18.67 18.75
C PRO A 72 -0.94 -17.33 18.63
N ARG A 73 -1.67 -17.12 17.53
CA ARG A 73 -2.45 -15.89 17.26
C ARG A 73 -3.34 -15.45 18.42
N GLY A 74 -3.96 -16.39 19.13
CA GLY A 74 -4.82 -16.08 20.28
C GLY A 74 -4.06 -15.41 21.41
N ILE A 75 -2.82 -15.84 21.66
CA ILE A 75 -1.95 -15.28 22.70
C ILE A 75 -1.48 -13.87 22.32
N ILE A 76 -1.17 -13.65 21.04
CA ILE A 76 -0.82 -12.31 20.52
C ILE A 76 -2.02 -11.37 20.62
N GLY A 77 -3.22 -11.85 20.27
CA GLY A 77 -4.46 -11.08 20.38
C GLY A 77 -4.80 -10.69 21.83
N ASP A 78 -4.66 -11.63 22.76
CA ASP A 78 -4.85 -11.38 24.20
C ASP A 78 -3.85 -10.33 24.72
N MET A 79 -2.60 -10.41 24.28
CA MET A 79 -1.58 -9.40 24.62
C MET A 79 -1.97 -8.02 24.09
N MET A 80 -2.39 -7.93 22.82
CA MET A 80 -2.81 -6.67 22.19
C MET A 80 -4.00 -6.04 22.90
N GLN A 81 -5.02 -6.83 23.24
CA GLN A 81 -6.19 -6.35 23.96
C GLN A 81 -5.83 -5.89 25.38
N LYS A 82 -4.95 -6.62 26.08
CA LYS A 82 -4.46 -6.22 27.40
C LYS A 82 -3.67 -4.93 27.35
N LEU A 83 -2.82 -4.76 26.33
CA LEU A 83 -2.03 -3.56 26.09
C LEU A 83 -2.89 -2.34 25.76
N SER A 84 -3.87 -2.48 24.87
CA SER A 84 -4.80 -1.39 24.52
C SER A 84 -5.62 -0.95 25.74
N GLY A 85 -6.06 -1.91 26.56
CA GLY A 85 -6.70 -1.64 27.85
C GLY A 85 -5.82 -0.85 28.82
N GLN A 86 -4.53 -1.20 28.92
CA GLN A 86 -3.57 -0.46 29.77
C GLN A 86 -3.30 0.96 29.26
N LEU A 87 -3.19 1.14 27.94
CA LEU A 87 -2.98 2.45 27.32
C LEU A 87 -4.20 3.36 27.49
N SER A 88 -5.41 2.83 27.31
CA SER A 88 -6.63 3.59 27.58
C SER A 88 -6.73 4.00 29.05
N GLY A 89 -6.36 3.13 29.99
CA GLY A 89 -6.30 3.43 31.43
C GLY A 89 -5.24 4.49 31.80
N ALA A 90 -4.08 4.48 31.12
CA ALA A 90 -3.02 5.47 31.32
C ALA A 90 -3.41 6.85 30.77
N ARG A 91 -4.04 6.90 29.58
CA ARG A 91 -4.51 8.14 28.94
C ARG A 91 -5.60 8.86 29.74
N ASN A 92 -6.47 8.10 30.42
CA ASN A 92 -7.52 8.67 31.28
C ASN A 92 -6.99 9.27 32.60
N LYS A 93 -5.70 9.12 32.91
CA LYS A 93 -5.04 9.78 34.05
C LYS A 93 -4.43 11.13 33.69
N GLU A 94 -4.38 11.50 32.42
CA GLU A 94 -3.98 12.83 31.95
C GLU A 94 -5.18 13.80 31.91
N PRO A 95 -5.11 15.00 32.51
CA PRO A 95 -6.23 15.92 32.52
C PRO A 95 -6.40 16.58 31.15
N LEU A 96 -7.46 16.17 30.45
CA LEU A 96 -8.34 16.97 29.61
C LEU A 96 -7.68 18.03 28.68
N ARG A 97 -7.54 17.70 27.39
CA ARG A 97 -7.79 18.66 26.30
C ARG A 97 -8.61 18.01 25.19
N ARG A 98 -9.92 18.18 25.29
CA ARG A 98 -10.90 17.90 24.23
C ARG A 98 -11.31 19.26 23.64
N PRO A 99 -11.19 19.52 22.32
CA PRO A 99 -11.81 20.70 21.75
C PRO A 99 -13.32 20.45 21.61
N GLU A 100 -14.09 21.36 22.19
CA GLU A 100 -15.54 21.42 22.14
C GLU A 100 -16.02 21.65 20.71
N LYS A 101 -17.02 20.88 20.25
CA LYS A 101 -17.89 21.29 19.13
C LYS A 101 -19.18 21.84 19.72
N LEU A 102 -19.36 23.15 19.49
CA LEU A 102 -20.53 23.96 19.78
C LEU A 102 -21.81 23.39 19.13
N LYS A 103 -22.80 23.04 19.96
CA LYS A 103 -24.22 23.40 19.80
C LYS A 103 -24.36 24.81 20.42
N GLU A 104 -25.21 25.75 20.04
CA GLU A 104 -26.44 25.83 19.23
C GLU A 104 -26.87 27.30 19.39
N GLU A 105 -27.35 28.01 18.36
CA GLU A 105 -28.43 28.99 18.59
C GLU A 105 -29.17 29.37 17.32
N THR A 106 -30.38 28.83 17.24
CA THR A 106 -31.52 29.19 16.41
C THR A 106 -32.13 30.48 16.92
N ARG A 107 -32.41 31.45 16.03
CA ARG A 107 -33.50 32.43 16.21
C ARG A 107 -33.94 33.06 14.89
N ALA A 108 -35.14 32.70 14.44
CA ALA A 108 -36.28 33.61 14.20
C ALA A 108 -37.31 33.00 13.20
N SER A 109 -38.55 32.83 13.67
CA SER A 109 -39.80 32.63 12.91
C SER A 109 -40.29 33.94 12.24
N PRO A 110 -41.50 34.03 11.60
CA PRO A 110 -42.46 33.03 11.08
C PRO A 110 -42.94 33.31 9.62
N ALA A 111 -43.62 32.35 8.96
CA ALA A 111 -44.90 32.60 8.23
C ALA A 111 -45.46 31.34 7.54
N ALA A 112 -46.64 30.92 8.03
CA ALA A 112 -47.79 30.30 7.36
C ALA A 112 -47.60 29.43 6.09
N GLY A 113 -48.02 28.17 6.21
CA GLY A 113 -48.27 27.25 5.08
C GLY A 113 -48.73 25.89 5.59
N ASP A 114 -50.02 25.81 5.90
CA ASP A 114 -50.80 24.67 6.35
C ASP A 114 -50.65 23.42 5.44
N ASN A 115 -50.38 22.24 6.02
CA ASN A 115 -50.72 20.91 5.49
C ASN A 115 -50.36 19.82 6.54
N GLN A 116 -51.41 19.36 7.23
CA GLN A 116 -51.68 17.98 7.70
C GLN A 116 -50.56 17.16 8.40
N ASP A 117 -50.72 17.12 9.73
CA ASP A 117 -50.76 15.96 10.63
C ASP A 117 -49.64 14.90 10.63
N GLU A 118 -48.97 14.93 11.79
CA GLU A 118 -48.60 13.80 12.66
C GLU A 118 -47.41 12.90 12.27
N ALA A 119 -46.26 13.40 12.71
CA ALA A 119 -45.24 12.69 13.48
C ALA A 119 -45.58 11.27 13.97
N ALA A 120 -44.72 10.31 13.63
CA ALA A 120 -44.12 9.45 14.63
C ALA A 120 -42.85 8.82 14.05
N SER A 121 -41.79 8.93 14.83
CA SER A 121 -40.59 8.11 14.75
C SER A 121 -41.00 6.64 14.56
N ALA A 122 -40.82 6.09 13.37
CA ALA A 122 -40.78 4.65 13.19
C ALA A 122 -39.41 4.20 13.71
N GLU A 123 -39.33 4.00 15.02
CA GLU A 123 -38.55 2.89 15.54
C GLU A 123 -39.04 1.69 14.72
N GLU A 124 -38.24 1.21 13.76
CA GLU A 124 -38.46 -0.09 13.16
C GLU A 124 -38.32 -1.09 14.31
N GLU A 125 -39.42 -1.36 15.02
CA GLU A 125 -39.52 -2.48 15.95
C GLU A 125 -39.23 -3.73 15.13
N LEU A 126 -37.96 -4.15 15.15
CA LEU A 126 -37.55 -5.44 14.65
C LEU A 126 -38.41 -6.47 15.37
N LEU A 127 -39.06 -7.35 14.62
CA LEU A 127 -39.87 -8.40 15.21
C LEU A 127 -39.01 -9.16 16.24
N PRO A 128 -39.53 -9.52 17.43
CA PRO A 128 -38.72 -10.08 18.53
C PRO A 128 -37.84 -11.29 18.17
N GLY A 129 -38.14 -12.00 17.08
CA GLY A 129 -37.32 -13.12 16.58
C GLY A 129 -36.13 -12.69 15.70
N VAL A 130 -36.17 -11.52 15.07
CA VAL A 130 -35.14 -11.06 14.12
C VAL A 130 -33.84 -10.75 14.86
N GLU A 131 -33.93 -10.07 16.01
CA GLU A 131 -32.78 -9.78 16.87
C GLU A 131 -32.07 -11.06 17.32
N VAL A 132 -32.85 -12.07 17.73
CA VAL A 132 -32.32 -13.38 18.16
C VAL A 132 -31.62 -14.08 17.00
N LEU A 133 -32.20 -14.06 15.78
CA LEU A 133 -31.56 -14.66 14.60
C LEU A 133 -30.25 -13.96 14.22
N LEU A 134 -30.17 -12.63 14.36
CA LEU A 134 -28.95 -11.88 14.11
C LEU A 134 -27.88 -12.13 15.20
N GLU A 135 -28.31 -12.38 16.44
CA GLU A 135 -27.41 -12.77 17.54
C GLU A 135 -26.83 -14.19 17.33
N VAL A 136 -27.65 -15.15 16.92
CA VAL A 136 -27.19 -16.54 16.69
C VAL A 136 -26.51 -16.75 15.34
N PHE A 137 -26.80 -15.91 14.33
CA PHE A 137 -26.19 -15.95 13.00
C PHE A 137 -25.57 -14.59 12.62
N PRO A 138 -24.31 -14.32 13.00
CA PRO A 138 -23.64 -13.04 12.73
C PRO A 138 -23.46 -12.70 11.24
N THR A 139 -23.52 -13.70 10.37
CA THR A 139 -23.44 -13.52 8.91
C THR A 139 -24.81 -13.37 8.24
N CYS A 140 -25.90 -13.49 9.00
CA CYS A 140 -27.26 -13.31 8.48
C CYS A 140 -27.58 -11.82 8.38
N SER A 141 -28.18 -11.40 7.27
CA SER A 141 -28.66 -10.03 7.13
C SER A 141 -30.04 -9.85 7.76
N VAL A 142 -30.38 -8.61 8.14
CA VAL A 142 -31.68 -8.26 8.72
C VAL A 142 -32.83 -8.69 7.80
N GLU A 143 -32.69 -8.46 6.49
CA GLU A 143 -33.69 -8.83 5.49
C GLU A 143 -33.89 -10.36 5.42
N GLN A 144 -32.81 -11.13 5.51
CA GLN A 144 -32.84 -12.58 5.50
C GLN A 144 -33.52 -13.14 6.75
N ALA A 145 -33.18 -12.63 7.93
CA ALA A 145 -33.82 -13.01 9.19
C ALA A 145 -35.33 -12.70 9.18
N GLN A 146 -35.72 -11.51 8.70
CA GLN A 146 -37.12 -11.12 8.56
C GLN A 146 -37.88 -12.02 7.58
N TRP A 147 -37.29 -12.35 6.42
CA TRP A 147 -37.94 -13.21 5.42
C TRP A 147 -38.11 -14.65 5.90
N VAL A 148 -37.07 -15.22 6.53
CA VAL A 148 -37.13 -16.58 7.05
C VAL A 148 -38.17 -16.68 8.18
N LEU A 149 -38.24 -15.69 9.08
CA LEU A 149 -39.27 -15.63 10.11
C LEU A 149 -40.68 -15.46 9.54
N ALA A 150 -40.84 -14.62 8.51
CA ALA A 150 -42.12 -14.46 7.83
C ALA A 150 -42.56 -15.79 7.16
N LYS A 151 -41.62 -16.54 6.57
CA LYS A 151 -41.88 -17.83 5.93
C LYS A 151 -42.19 -18.93 6.94
N ALA A 152 -41.49 -18.94 8.08
CA ALA A 152 -41.74 -19.81 9.23
C ALA A 152 -42.97 -19.38 10.07
N ARG A 153 -43.72 -18.34 9.63
CA ARG A 153 -44.92 -17.81 10.31
C ARG A 153 -44.66 -17.39 11.76
N GLY A 154 -43.44 -16.92 12.05
CA GLY A 154 -43.00 -16.52 13.38
C GLY A 154 -42.45 -17.65 14.25
N ASP A 155 -42.31 -18.87 13.73
CA ASP A 155 -41.62 -19.95 14.44
C ASP A 155 -40.10 -19.80 14.31
N LEU A 156 -39.43 -19.56 15.44
CA LEU A 156 -37.99 -19.33 15.48
C LEU A 156 -37.21 -20.63 15.19
N GLU A 157 -37.71 -21.79 15.61
CA GLU A 157 -36.99 -23.05 15.48
C GLU A 157 -36.95 -23.51 14.01
N GLU A 158 -38.09 -23.40 13.32
CA GLU A 158 -38.18 -23.62 11.88
C GLU A 158 -37.35 -22.58 11.09
N ALA A 159 -37.33 -21.33 11.54
CA ALA A 159 -36.51 -20.29 10.94
C ALA A 159 -35.01 -20.59 11.06
N VAL A 160 -34.55 -21.03 12.23
CA VAL A 160 -33.16 -21.49 12.46
C VAL A 160 -32.85 -22.68 11.57
N GLN A 161 -33.75 -23.66 11.48
CA GLN A 161 -33.56 -24.84 10.65
C GLN A 161 -33.42 -24.48 9.17
N MET A 162 -34.26 -23.56 8.65
CA MET A 162 -34.15 -23.07 7.28
C MET A 162 -32.83 -22.36 7.00
N LEU A 163 -32.32 -21.59 7.95
CA LEU A 163 -31.05 -20.88 7.85
C LEU A 163 -29.85 -21.85 7.85
N VAL A 164 -29.90 -22.90 8.68
CA VAL A 164 -28.84 -23.92 8.80
C VAL A 164 -28.84 -24.89 7.61
N GLU A 165 -30.01 -25.30 7.14
CA GLU A 165 -30.10 -26.26 6.05
C GLU A 165 -29.76 -25.65 4.68
N GLY A 166 -29.87 -24.32 4.52
CA GLY A 166 -29.56 -23.62 3.26
C GLY A 166 -30.37 -24.15 2.06
N LYS A 167 -31.49 -24.82 2.32
CA LYS A 167 -32.18 -25.70 1.37
C LYS A 167 -33.30 -25.04 0.59
N GLU A 168 -33.60 -23.77 0.83
CA GLU A 168 -34.62 -23.07 0.08
C GLU A 168 -34.10 -21.78 -0.54
N GLU A 169 -34.24 -21.70 -1.86
CA GLU A 169 -34.05 -20.49 -2.66
C GLU A 169 -34.85 -19.34 -2.01
N GLY A 170 -34.11 -18.34 -1.54
CA GLY A 170 -34.67 -17.05 -1.18
C GLY A 170 -35.21 -16.32 -2.42
N PRO A 171 -35.71 -15.09 -2.25
CA PRO A 171 -36.07 -14.25 -3.37
C PRO A 171 -34.89 -14.12 -4.36
N PRO A 172 -35.14 -14.15 -5.69
CA PRO A 172 -34.08 -14.14 -6.71
C PRO A 172 -33.21 -12.87 -6.71
N ALA A 173 -33.55 -11.86 -5.90
CA ALA A 173 -32.75 -10.67 -5.66
C ALA A 173 -31.53 -10.94 -4.75
N TRP A 174 -31.53 -12.05 -4.00
CA TRP A 174 -30.44 -12.45 -3.11
C TRP A 174 -29.49 -13.46 -3.76
N ASP A 175 -29.86 -14.01 -4.92
CA ASP A 175 -28.93 -14.58 -5.89
C ASP A 175 -28.21 -13.45 -6.64
N GLY A 176 -27.43 -12.66 -5.89
CA GLY A 176 -26.35 -11.90 -6.50
C GLY A 176 -25.35 -12.87 -7.16
N PRO A 177 -24.41 -12.38 -8.00
CA PRO A 177 -23.41 -13.21 -8.68
C PRO A 177 -22.39 -13.91 -7.76
N ASN A 178 -22.74 -14.17 -6.50
CA ASN A 178 -21.88 -14.67 -5.45
C ASN A 178 -22.48 -15.92 -4.78
N GLN A 179 -22.92 -16.89 -5.57
CA GLN A 179 -22.92 -18.29 -5.15
C GLN A 179 -21.57 -18.94 -5.54
N ASP A 180 -20.49 -18.45 -4.92
CA ASP A 180 -19.26 -19.22 -4.74
C ASP A 180 -19.26 -19.78 -3.31
N LEU A 181 -20.22 -20.67 -3.01
CA LEU A 181 -19.88 -21.85 -2.20
C LEU A 181 -18.63 -22.46 -2.84
N PRO A 182 -17.67 -23.01 -2.06
CA PRO A 182 -16.35 -23.39 -2.55
C PRO A 182 -16.54 -24.42 -3.67
N ARG A 183 -16.53 -23.91 -4.91
CA ARG A 183 -16.49 -24.67 -6.13
C ARG A 183 -15.30 -25.58 -5.91
N ARG A 184 -15.58 -26.88 -5.78
CA ARG A 184 -14.65 -27.92 -5.32
C ARG A 184 -13.19 -27.54 -5.53
N LEU A 185 -12.35 -27.76 -4.52
CA LEU A 185 -10.88 -27.72 -4.55
C LEU A 185 -10.28 -28.65 -5.63
N ARG A 186 -10.68 -28.52 -6.88
CA ARG A 186 -10.01 -29.08 -8.03
C ARG A 186 -9.13 -27.96 -8.53
N GLY A 187 -7.87 -28.02 -8.14
CA GLY A 187 -6.85 -27.16 -8.72
C GLY A 187 -6.91 -27.23 -10.26
N PRO A 188 -6.54 -26.15 -10.95
CA PRO A 188 -6.50 -26.13 -12.41
C PRO A 188 -5.69 -27.31 -12.94
N GLN A 189 -6.02 -27.80 -14.13
CA GLN A 189 -5.15 -28.75 -14.82
C GLN A 189 -3.73 -28.17 -14.94
N LYS A 190 -2.69 -29.02 -14.95
CA LYS A 190 -1.28 -28.56 -15.00
C LYS A 190 -1.01 -27.59 -16.15
N ASP A 191 -1.70 -27.77 -17.27
CA ASP A 191 -1.54 -26.94 -18.47
C ASP A 191 -2.20 -25.55 -18.31
N GLU A 192 -3.21 -25.44 -17.45
CA GLU A 192 -3.98 -24.21 -17.15
C GLU A 192 -3.58 -23.58 -15.81
N LEU A 193 -2.75 -24.26 -15.01
CA LEU A 193 -2.33 -23.77 -13.70
C LEU A 193 -1.58 -22.45 -13.81
N LYS A 194 -0.79 -22.29 -14.88
CA LYS A 194 -0.08 -21.04 -15.14
C LYS A 194 -1.07 -19.90 -15.41
N SER A 195 -2.03 -20.08 -16.32
CA SER A 195 -3.02 -19.03 -16.61
C SER A 195 -3.89 -18.73 -15.39
N PHE A 196 -4.27 -19.75 -14.62
CA PHE A 196 -5.03 -19.56 -13.38
C PHE A 196 -4.26 -18.76 -12.33
N ILE A 197 -2.98 -19.07 -12.09
CA ILE A 197 -2.15 -18.34 -11.13
C ILE A 197 -1.94 -16.89 -11.62
N LEU A 198 -1.64 -16.68 -12.91
CA LEU A 198 -1.52 -15.34 -13.46
C LEU A 198 -2.83 -14.56 -13.34
N GLN A 199 -3.98 -15.15 -13.70
CA GLN A 199 -5.26 -14.46 -13.60
C GLN A 199 -5.65 -14.14 -12.15
N LYS A 200 -5.34 -15.03 -11.21
CA LYS A 200 -5.71 -14.88 -9.80
C LYS A 200 -4.82 -13.89 -9.05
N TYR A 201 -3.53 -13.82 -9.38
CA TYR A 201 -2.55 -13.08 -8.57
C TYR A 201 -1.81 -11.99 -9.35
N MET A 202 -1.91 -11.94 -10.67
CA MET A 202 -1.26 -10.91 -11.48
C MET A 202 -2.24 -9.76 -11.70
N MET A 203 -1.97 -8.61 -11.07
CA MET A 203 -2.58 -7.35 -11.46
C MET A 203 -1.97 -6.92 -12.79
N VAL A 204 -2.67 -7.22 -13.89
CA VAL A 204 -2.25 -6.81 -15.23
C VAL A 204 -2.83 -5.44 -15.51
N ASP A 205 -2.02 -4.39 -15.40
CA ASP A 205 -2.39 -3.10 -15.97
C ASP A 205 -2.31 -3.19 -17.50
N SER A 206 -3.41 -3.67 -18.08
CA SER A 206 -3.56 -3.86 -19.52
C SER A 206 -3.45 -2.54 -20.30
N ALA A 207 -3.57 -1.38 -19.63
CA ALA A 207 -3.39 -0.07 -20.23
C ALA A 207 -1.91 0.35 -20.27
N GLU A 208 -1.10 -0.07 -19.29
CA GLU A 208 0.36 0.10 -19.28
C GLU A 208 1.04 -0.79 -20.32
N ASP A 209 0.61 -2.05 -20.46
CA ASP A 209 1.17 -3.02 -21.41
C ASP A 209 1.00 -2.59 -22.88
N GLN A 210 -0.06 -1.83 -23.19
CA GLN A 210 -0.25 -1.26 -24.54
C GLN A 210 0.67 -0.06 -24.81
N LYS A 211 1.23 0.57 -23.78
CA LYS A 211 2.21 1.64 -23.92
C LYS A 211 3.59 1.03 -24.12
N VAL A 212 4.02 0.98 -25.38
CA VAL A 212 5.41 0.65 -25.71
C VAL A 212 6.30 1.75 -25.13
N HIS A 213 6.97 1.47 -24.01
CA HIS A 213 8.00 2.34 -23.45
C HIS A 213 9.15 2.46 -24.43
N ARG A 214 9.19 3.57 -25.17
CA ARG A 214 10.29 3.93 -26.07
C ARG A 214 11.17 4.93 -25.32
N PRO A 215 12.20 4.47 -24.57
CA PRO A 215 13.14 5.39 -23.97
C PRO A 215 13.74 6.21 -25.11
N MET A 216 13.63 7.54 -25.00
CA MET A 216 14.28 8.41 -25.98
C MET A 216 15.78 8.10 -25.98
N ALA A 217 16.32 7.87 -27.18
CA ALA A 217 17.75 7.72 -27.34
C ALA A 217 18.46 8.95 -26.71
N PRO A 218 19.52 8.75 -25.93
CA PRO A 218 20.30 9.85 -25.37
C PRO A 218 20.62 10.85 -26.49
N LYS A 219 20.22 12.11 -26.29
CA LYS A 219 20.46 13.17 -27.28
C LYS A 219 21.96 13.21 -27.57
N GLU A 220 22.35 12.84 -28.79
CA GLU A 220 23.75 12.83 -29.21
C GLU A 220 24.27 14.27 -29.09
N ALA A 221 25.16 14.52 -28.13
CA ALA A 221 25.71 15.85 -27.92
C ALA A 221 26.36 16.33 -29.22
N PRO A 222 26.21 17.62 -29.58
CA PRO A 222 26.77 18.14 -30.81
C PRO A 222 28.26 17.83 -30.87
N LYS A 223 28.65 17.10 -31.92
CA LYS A 223 30.03 16.64 -32.09
C LYS A 223 30.95 17.86 -32.10
N LYS A 224 32.01 17.82 -31.31
CA LYS A 224 33.05 18.86 -31.33
C LYS A 224 33.83 18.72 -32.64
N LEU A 225 33.41 19.49 -33.64
CA LEU A 225 34.03 19.50 -34.97
C LEU A 225 35.32 20.32 -35.01
N ILE A 226 35.56 21.13 -33.98
CA ILE A 226 36.73 22.00 -33.90
C ILE A 226 37.94 21.21 -33.40
N ARG A 227 39.01 21.16 -34.21
CA ARG A 227 40.31 20.56 -33.84
C ARG A 227 41.42 21.59 -33.99
N TYR A 228 42.42 21.52 -33.11
CA TYR A 228 43.56 22.43 -33.07
C TYR A 228 44.88 21.70 -33.30
N ILE A 229 45.79 22.33 -34.05
CA ILE A 229 47.20 21.98 -34.17
C ILE A 229 47.97 23.29 -34.04
N ASP A 230 49.02 23.34 -33.22
CA ASP A 230 49.84 24.54 -32.96
C ASP A 230 49.00 25.80 -32.63
N ASN A 231 47.99 25.61 -31.77
CA ASN A 231 47.03 26.65 -31.36
C ASN A 231 46.20 27.27 -32.52
N GLN A 232 46.24 26.69 -33.72
CA GLN A 232 45.44 27.11 -34.88
C GLN A 232 44.30 26.13 -35.13
N VAL A 233 43.15 26.67 -35.55
CA VAL A 233 41.97 25.87 -35.89
C VAL A 233 42.19 25.15 -37.22
N VAL A 234 42.32 23.83 -37.17
CA VAL A 234 42.56 23.01 -38.37
C VAL A 234 41.33 22.25 -38.82
N SER A 235 40.33 21.95 -38.01
CA SER A 235 39.09 21.33 -38.50
C SER A 235 37.92 22.06 -37.89
N THR A 236 36.87 22.31 -38.67
CA THR A 236 35.62 22.95 -38.20
C THR A 236 34.38 22.14 -38.57
N LYS A 237 34.53 21.20 -39.51
CA LYS A 237 33.45 20.37 -40.06
C LYS A 237 33.66 18.86 -39.85
N GLY A 238 34.69 18.46 -39.09
CA GLY A 238 34.98 17.05 -38.82
C GLY A 238 35.74 16.32 -39.93
N GLU A 239 36.43 17.07 -40.79
CA GLU A 239 37.31 16.52 -41.83
C GLU A 239 38.40 15.62 -41.19
N ARG A 240 38.67 14.47 -41.82
CA ARG A 240 39.58 13.43 -41.29
C ARG A 240 41.06 13.78 -41.44
N PHE A 241 41.41 14.58 -42.44
CA PHE A 241 42.78 14.98 -42.73
C PHE A 241 42.82 16.44 -43.18
N LYS A 242 43.87 17.15 -42.78
CA LYS A 242 44.22 18.49 -43.28
C LYS A 242 45.70 18.50 -43.59
N ASP A 243 46.03 18.90 -44.81
CA ASP A 243 47.42 19.12 -45.19
C ASP A 243 47.91 20.40 -44.52
N VAL A 244 48.76 20.23 -43.49
CA VAL A 244 49.43 21.34 -42.82
C VAL A 244 50.67 21.69 -43.63
N ARG A 245 50.61 22.82 -44.35
CA ARG A 245 51.74 23.35 -45.09
C ARG A 245 52.56 24.24 -44.18
N ASN A 246 53.81 23.85 -43.91
CA ASN A 246 54.74 24.64 -43.10
C ASN A 246 55.16 25.90 -43.88
N PRO A 247 54.77 27.12 -43.47
CA PRO A 247 55.11 28.34 -44.19
C PRO A 247 56.63 28.58 -44.20
N GLU A 248 57.32 28.20 -43.13
CA GLU A 248 58.78 28.29 -43.01
C GLU A 248 59.52 27.50 -44.11
N ALA A 249 59.01 26.31 -44.45
CA ALA A 249 59.59 25.48 -45.50
C ALA A 249 59.30 26.02 -46.92
N GLU A 250 58.24 26.82 -47.09
CA GLU A 250 57.92 27.49 -48.35
C GLU A 250 58.76 28.76 -48.54
N GLU A 251 58.97 29.53 -47.47
CA GLU A 251 59.88 30.68 -47.46
C GLU A 251 61.33 30.26 -47.76
N MET A 252 61.80 29.15 -47.19
CA MET A 252 63.13 28.61 -47.49
C MET A 252 63.28 28.20 -48.97
N LYS A 253 62.21 27.67 -49.59
CA LYS A 253 62.21 27.35 -51.03
C LYS A 253 62.18 28.60 -51.91
N ALA A 254 61.44 29.62 -51.50
CA ALA A 254 61.38 30.90 -52.22
C ALA A 254 62.72 31.65 -52.19
N THR A 255 63.48 31.50 -51.10
CA THR A 255 64.78 32.16 -50.91
C THR A 255 65.95 31.38 -51.53
N TYR A 256 65.69 30.23 -52.14
CA TYR A 256 66.73 29.40 -52.76
C TYR A 256 67.23 30.03 -54.07
N ILE A 257 68.34 30.76 -54.00
CA ILE A 257 68.99 31.39 -55.16
C ILE A 257 70.06 30.44 -55.71
N ASN A 258 69.83 29.91 -56.91
CA ASN A 258 70.83 29.14 -57.65
C ASN A 258 71.91 30.06 -58.22
N LEU A 259 72.99 30.29 -57.46
CA LEU A 259 74.16 31.02 -57.95
C LEU A 259 74.91 30.17 -58.99
N LYS A 260 75.00 30.66 -60.22
CA LYS A 260 75.81 30.01 -61.27
C LYS A 260 77.29 30.01 -60.85
N PRO A 261 78.05 28.94 -61.15
CA PRO A 261 79.48 28.90 -60.85
C PRO A 261 80.22 30.06 -61.53
N ALA A 262 81.13 30.69 -60.80
CA ALA A 262 81.90 31.82 -61.29
C ALA A 262 82.74 31.43 -62.52
N ARG A 263 82.60 32.19 -63.62
CA ARG A 263 83.41 32.03 -64.83
C ARG A 263 84.88 32.32 -64.48
N LYS A 264 85.72 31.29 -64.49
CA LYS A 264 87.17 31.46 -64.36
C LYS A 264 87.70 32.12 -65.63
N TYR A 265 88.02 33.40 -65.55
CA TYR A 265 88.80 34.08 -66.59
C TYR A 265 90.23 33.55 -66.54
N ARG A 266 90.66 32.86 -67.61
CA ARG A 266 92.07 32.56 -67.85
C ARG A 266 92.68 33.77 -68.55
N PHE A 267 93.52 34.50 -67.84
CA PHE A 267 94.40 35.49 -68.46
C PHE A 267 95.48 34.74 -69.24
N HIS A 268 95.54 35.00 -70.55
CA HIS A 268 96.63 34.65 -71.45
C HIS A 268 97.11 35.92 -72.12
#